data_AF-A0A455AGF0-F1
#
_entry.id   AF-A0A455AGF0-F1
#
_cell.length_a   1.000
_cell.length_b   1.000
_cell.length_c   1.000
_cell.angle_alpha   90.00
_cell.angle_beta   90.00
_cell.angle_gamma   90.00
#
_symmetry.space_group_name_H-M   'P 1'
#
loop_
_entity.id
_entity.type
_entity.pdbx_description
1 polymer ?
#
loop_
_entity_poly.entity_id
_entity_poly.type
_entity_poly.pdbx_seq_one_letter_code
_entity_poly.pdbx_strand_id
1 'polypeptide(L)'
;MMSNPVHGLPFLPGTSFKDSTVLKFDAYFQEDVPLSTEEHYRIRQVNIYYYLEDDSMSVIEPVVENSGIPQGKLIKRQRLAKNDQGDHYHWKDLNRGINITIYGRTFRIVDCDKFTQVFLESQGIELNPPEKMALDPYTELRKQPLRKYVTPTDFDQLKQFLTFDKQVLRFYAIWDDTDSMFGECRTYIIHYYLMDDTVEIREVHERNDGRDPFPLLMSRQRVPKVLVENAKNFPRCVLEISDKEVLEWYTAKDFIVGKPLTLLGRTFFIYDCDPFTRQYYKEKFGLSDLPRIDVSKKEPPPVKQELPPYNGYGLVEDSAQNCFALIPKAPKKDVIKMLMNENKVLRYLAALESPIPEDKDRRFVFSYFLATDMISIFEPPVRNSGIIGGKYLGRTKVVKPGSSVENPIYYGPSDFFIGAVIEVFGHRFVILDTDDCVLKYMESNAAQYSPEALLSIQNHVRKQEAPAPELDNQQTVEDPGVQELEALIDTIQRQGKDHPCKDNIHKMFQIYDKEASGHVDRETFFKICDSFHLPVDDSLVKELIRMCSHGEDKIDYYNFVRAFSN
;
A
#
# COMPACT_ATOMS: atom_id res chain seq x y z
N MET A 1 -90.60 104.56 25.20
CA MET A 1 -89.72 105.39 26.07
C MET A 1 -88.44 105.61 25.30
N MET A 2 -88.33 106.77 24.65
CA MET A 2 -87.41 107.85 25.04
C MET A 2 -85.93 107.51 24.81
N SER A 3 -85.42 108.02 23.68
CA SER A 3 -84.13 108.69 23.47
C SER A 3 -83.06 108.58 24.56
N ASN A 4 -81.87 108.11 24.20
CA ASN A 4 -80.74 109.02 23.97
C ASN A 4 -79.55 108.35 23.23
N PRO A 5 -78.80 109.15 22.46
CA PRO A 5 -77.67 108.71 21.63
C PRO A 5 -76.36 108.70 22.44
N VAL A 6 -75.40 107.84 22.07
CA VAL A 6 -74.02 107.94 22.57
C VAL A 6 -73.07 108.12 21.39
N HIS A 7 -72.45 109.30 21.44
CA HIS A 7 -71.36 109.79 20.63
C HIS A 7 -70.19 108.81 20.49
N GLY A 8 -69.63 108.80 19.28
CA GLY A 8 -68.18 108.96 19.08
C GLY A 8 -67.30 107.84 19.62
N LEU A 9 -67.27 106.70 18.93
CA LEU A 9 -66.02 105.94 18.85
C LEU A 9 -65.00 106.82 18.12
N PRO A 10 -63.81 107.06 18.70
CA PRO A 10 -62.79 107.83 18.02
C PRO A 10 -62.42 107.10 16.73
N PHE A 11 -62.41 107.81 15.60
CA PHE A 11 -61.87 107.30 14.34
C PHE A 11 -60.36 107.14 14.53
N LEU A 12 -59.96 105.98 15.02
CA LEU A 12 -58.57 105.58 15.15
C LEU A 12 -58.05 105.26 13.74
N PRO A 13 -56.86 105.76 13.35
CA PRO A 13 -56.28 105.42 12.05
C PRO A 13 -56.14 103.90 11.95
N GLY A 14 -56.56 103.33 10.81
CA GLY A 14 -56.69 101.89 10.58
C GLY A 14 -55.40 101.07 10.79
N THR A 15 -54.27 101.74 10.98
CA THR A 15 -52.98 101.15 11.35
C THR A 15 -52.95 100.61 12.79
N SER A 16 -53.70 101.20 13.73
CA SER A 16 -53.53 100.89 15.17
C SER A 16 -54.35 99.71 15.74
N PHE A 17 -55.29 99.14 14.97
CA PHE A 17 -56.14 98.01 15.43
C PHE A 17 -55.77 96.65 14.81
N LYS A 18 -54.92 96.66 13.78
CA LYS A 18 -54.53 95.47 12.99
C LYS A 18 -53.08 95.04 13.22
N ASP A 19 -52.43 95.63 14.22
CA ASP A 19 -51.05 95.31 14.60
C ASP A 19 -50.95 93.81 14.89
N SER A 20 -50.16 93.11 14.05
CA SER A 20 -49.88 91.66 14.07
C SER A 20 -50.85 90.70 13.37
N THR A 21 -51.89 91.16 12.67
CA THR A 21 -52.75 90.23 11.89
C THR A 21 -52.17 89.97 10.48
N VAL A 22 -51.81 88.70 10.22
CA VAL A 22 -51.22 88.27 8.96
C VAL A 22 -52.05 87.15 8.37
N LEU A 23 -52.39 87.26 7.09
CA LEU A 23 -53.03 86.20 6.34
C LEU A 23 -51.97 85.33 5.67
N LYS A 24 -52.01 84.02 5.90
CA LYS A 24 -51.16 83.02 5.26
C LYS A 24 -51.96 82.18 4.25
N PHE A 25 -51.46 82.12 3.03
CA PHE A 25 -51.94 81.26 1.95
C PHE A 25 -50.84 80.29 1.53
N ASP A 26 -51.21 79.03 1.34
CA ASP A 26 -50.33 78.00 0.80
C ASP A 26 -50.52 77.93 -0.72
N ALA A 27 -49.43 78.06 -1.46
CA ALA A 27 -49.44 78.19 -2.92
C ALA A 27 -48.29 77.39 -3.55
N TYR A 28 -48.33 77.23 -4.86
CA TYR A 28 -47.18 76.75 -5.64
C TYR A 28 -47.07 77.47 -6.98
N PHE A 29 -45.89 77.41 -7.59
CA PHE A 29 -45.69 77.77 -8.98
C PHE A 29 -44.87 76.69 -9.69
N GLN A 30 -45.08 76.55 -11.00
CA GLN A 30 -44.29 75.67 -11.85
C GLN A 30 -43.10 76.44 -12.43
N GLU A 31 -41.91 75.82 -12.36
CA GLU A 31 -40.68 76.32 -12.97
C GLU A 31 -40.19 75.31 -14.00
N ASP A 32 -40.02 75.73 -15.25
CA ASP A 32 -39.59 74.85 -16.34
C ASP A 32 -38.08 74.61 -16.28
N VAL A 33 -37.65 73.35 -16.50
CA VAL A 33 -36.26 72.91 -16.39
C VAL A 33 -35.82 72.27 -17.70
N PRO A 34 -35.29 73.05 -18.66
CA PRO A 34 -35.04 72.56 -20.01
C PRO A 34 -33.83 71.62 -20.15
N LEU A 35 -32.91 71.61 -19.18
CA LEU A 35 -31.58 70.98 -19.31
C LEU A 35 -31.36 69.76 -18.38
N SER A 36 -32.40 69.26 -17.71
CA SER A 36 -32.28 68.09 -16.83
C SER A 36 -32.68 66.80 -17.54
N THR A 37 -31.93 65.71 -17.29
CA THR A 37 -32.28 64.35 -17.74
C THR A 37 -33.34 63.70 -16.85
N GLU A 38 -33.52 64.20 -15.63
CA GLU A 38 -34.39 63.61 -14.60
C GLU A 38 -35.78 64.28 -14.55
N GLU A 39 -35.89 65.56 -14.95
CA GLU A 39 -37.13 66.36 -14.85
C GLU A 39 -37.26 67.36 -16.01
N HIS A 40 -38.49 67.65 -16.45
CA HIS A 40 -38.80 68.68 -17.45
C HIS A 40 -39.35 69.98 -16.85
N TYR A 41 -40.00 69.87 -15.70
CA TYR A 41 -40.50 70.98 -14.89
C TYR A 41 -40.42 70.55 -13.43
N ARG A 42 -40.35 71.52 -12.52
CA ARG A 42 -40.42 71.31 -11.08
C ARG A 42 -41.50 72.19 -10.46
N ILE A 43 -42.10 71.71 -9.39
CA ILE A 43 -43.12 72.45 -8.63
C ILE A 43 -42.49 73.00 -7.36
N ARG A 44 -42.53 74.33 -7.18
CA ARG A 44 -42.01 75.00 -5.99
C ARG A 44 -43.17 75.47 -5.12
N GLN A 45 -43.23 74.92 -3.92
CA GLN A 45 -44.23 75.26 -2.91
C GLN A 45 -43.82 76.55 -2.21
N VAL A 46 -44.76 77.46 -1.97
CA VAL A 46 -44.50 78.76 -1.36
C VAL A 46 -45.66 79.18 -0.46
N ASN A 47 -45.33 79.88 0.61
CA ASN A 47 -46.30 80.50 1.50
C ASN A 47 -46.37 81.99 1.18
N ILE A 48 -47.57 82.47 0.86
CA ILE A 48 -47.86 83.88 0.63
C ILE A 48 -48.42 84.46 1.94
N TYR A 49 -47.73 85.45 2.48
CA TYR A 49 -48.17 86.20 3.66
C TYR A 49 -48.67 87.58 3.22
N TYR A 50 -49.89 87.94 3.60
CA TYR A 50 -50.49 89.25 3.42
C TYR A 50 -50.63 89.93 4.78
N TYR A 51 -50.03 91.12 4.94
CA TYR A 51 -50.06 91.87 6.18
C TYR A 51 -51.20 92.89 6.12
N LEU A 52 -52.18 92.75 7.02
CA LEU A 52 -53.37 93.61 7.03
C LEU A 52 -53.09 95.04 7.52
N GLU A 53 -51.94 95.26 8.15
CA GLU A 53 -51.46 96.54 8.68
C GLU A 53 -51.24 97.59 7.57
N ASP A 54 -50.56 97.17 6.49
CA ASP A 54 -50.04 98.07 5.43
C ASP A 54 -50.35 97.57 4.00
N ASP A 55 -51.20 96.55 3.87
CA ASP A 55 -51.54 95.90 2.60
C ASP A 55 -50.30 95.41 1.82
N SER A 56 -49.27 95.00 2.56
CA SER A 56 -48.05 94.44 1.99
C SER A 56 -48.12 92.91 1.91
N MET A 57 -47.33 92.33 1.00
CA MET A 57 -47.24 90.89 0.80
C MET A 57 -45.78 90.44 0.83
N SER A 58 -45.54 89.23 1.32
CA SER A 58 -44.25 88.54 1.21
C SER A 58 -44.47 87.09 0.79
N VAL A 59 -43.61 86.59 -0.08
CA VAL A 59 -43.66 85.19 -0.55
C VAL A 59 -42.43 84.47 -0.05
N ILE A 60 -42.62 83.38 0.68
CA ILE A 60 -41.56 82.62 1.33
C ILE A 60 -41.68 81.15 0.93
N GLU A 61 -40.63 80.62 0.34
CA GLU A 61 -40.49 79.19 0.10
C GLU A 61 -40.02 78.49 1.38
N PRO A 62 -40.74 77.46 1.86
CA PRO A 62 -40.31 76.68 3.01
C PRO A 62 -39.01 75.93 2.69
N VAL A 63 -38.18 75.74 3.72
CA VAL A 63 -36.91 75.01 3.58
C VAL A 63 -37.22 73.51 3.50
N VAL A 64 -36.73 72.85 2.44
CA VAL A 64 -36.87 71.41 2.19
C VAL A 64 -35.48 70.78 2.15
N GLU A 65 -35.25 69.78 2.98
CA GLU A 65 -33.98 69.05 3.03
C GLU A 65 -33.63 68.46 1.66
N ASN A 66 -32.35 68.56 1.27
CA ASN A 66 -31.81 68.03 0.02
C ASN A 66 -32.45 68.60 -1.28
N SER A 67 -33.10 69.78 -1.22
CA SER A 67 -33.65 70.44 -2.41
C SER A 67 -32.57 70.95 -3.38
N GLY A 68 -31.40 71.35 -2.88
CA GLY A 68 -30.27 71.82 -3.72
C GLY A 68 -30.47 73.20 -4.36
N ILE A 69 -31.61 73.85 -4.11
CA ILE A 69 -31.95 75.19 -4.61
C ILE A 69 -31.87 76.19 -3.45
N PRO A 70 -31.45 77.45 -3.66
CA PRO A 70 -31.57 78.48 -2.64
C PRO A 70 -33.05 78.73 -2.29
N GLN A 71 -33.42 78.43 -1.04
CA GLN A 71 -34.77 78.55 -0.49
C GLN A 71 -34.88 79.70 0.52
N GLY A 72 -36.11 80.09 0.86
CA GLY A 72 -36.41 81.14 1.85
C GLY A 72 -37.27 82.26 1.27
N LYS A 73 -36.95 83.52 1.59
CA LYS A 73 -37.75 84.68 1.15
C LYS A 73 -37.59 84.93 -0.36
N LEU A 74 -38.55 84.47 -1.15
CA LEU A 74 -38.59 84.70 -2.60
C LEU A 74 -38.94 86.16 -2.92
N ILE A 75 -39.89 86.73 -2.19
CA ILE A 75 -40.32 88.13 -2.33
C ILE A 75 -40.35 88.77 -0.94
N LYS A 76 -39.57 89.84 -0.76
CA LYS A 76 -39.53 90.62 0.49
C LYS A 76 -40.87 91.36 0.70
N ARG A 77 -41.21 91.65 1.97
CA ARG A 77 -42.43 92.38 2.35
C ARG A 77 -42.50 93.72 1.62
N GLN A 78 -43.46 93.86 0.71
CA GLN A 78 -43.73 95.09 -0.04
C GLN A 78 -45.16 95.05 -0.58
N ARG A 79 -45.69 96.21 -0.99
CA ARG A 79 -46.99 96.27 -1.67
C ARG A 79 -46.82 95.81 -3.11
N LEU A 80 -47.49 94.72 -3.49
CA LEU A 80 -47.35 94.12 -4.81
C LEU A 80 -48.38 94.70 -5.77
N ALA A 81 -47.92 95.16 -6.94
CA ALA A 81 -48.79 95.62 -8.00
C ALA A 81 -49.47 94.42 -8.70
N LYS A 82 -50.77 94.53 -8.93
CA LYS A 82 -51.64 93.58 -9.62
C LYS A 82 -51.60 93.78 -11.14
N ASN A 83 -51.57 95.04 -11.59
CA ASN A 83 -51.60 95.43 -13.00
C ASN A 83 -50.56 96.53 -13.30
N ASP A 84 -50.24 96.74 -14.57
CA ASP A 84 -49.36 97.82 -15.05
C ASP A 84 -49.90 99.24 -14.75
N GLN A 85 -51.17 99.35 -14.33
CA GLN A 85 -51.81 100.59 -13.92
C GLN A 85 -51.47 101.03 -12.48
N GLY A 86 -50.71 100.21 -11.74
CA GLY A 86 -50.27 100.53 -10.36
C GLY A 86 -51.27 100.16 -9.26
N ASP A 87 -52.35 99.43 -9.59
CA ASP A 87 -53.25 98.84 -8.60
C ASP A 87 -52.50 97.80 -7.78
N HIS A 88 -52.74 97.76 -6.47
CA HIS A 88 -52.10 96.79 -5.57
C HIS A 88 -53.02 95.60 -5.29
N TYR A 89 -52.44 94.44 -5.03
CA TYR A 89 -53.19 93.30 -4.52
C TYR A 89 -53.84 93.65 -3.18
N HIS A 90 -55.13 93.38 -3.08
CA HIS A 90 -55.88 93.50 -1.84
C HIS A 90 -56.26 92.11 -1.36
N TRP A 91 -56.45 91.90 -0.05
CA TRP A 91 -56.86 90.60 0.51
C TRP A 91 -58.17 90.05 -0.09
N LYS A 92 -59.00 90.92 -0.66
CA LYS A 92 -60.23 90.56 -1.40
C LYS A 92 -59.96 89.85 -2.73
N ASP A 93 -58.78 90.04 -3.31
CA ASP A 93 -58.35 89.38 -4.56
C ASP A 93 -57.77 87.98 -4.32
N LEU A 94 -57.57 87.60 -3.05
CA LEU A 94 -56.95 86.34 -2.65
C LEU A 94 -58.03 85.35 -2.25
N ASN A 95 -58.23 84.31 -3.04
CA ASN A 95 -59.09 83.17 -2.71
C ASN A 95 -58.40 81.86 -3.15
N ARG A 96 -58.86 80.73 -2.62
CA ARG A 96 -58.38 79.39 -2.98
C ARG A 96 -58.72 79.10 -4.45
N GLY A 97 -57.83 78.42 -5.17
CA GLY A 97 -58.00 78.13 -6.60
C GLY A 97 -57.87 79.34 -7.52
N ILE A 98 -57.33 80.47 -7.06
CA ILE A 98 -57.03 81.64 -7.89
C ILE A 98 -55.53 81.65 -8.27
N ASN A 99 -55.26 82.10 -9.51
CA ASN A 99 -53.92 82.34 -10.02
C ASN A 99 -53.54 83.82 -9.81
N ILE A 100 -52.38 84.06 -9.22
CA ILE A 100 -51.86 85.40 -8.94
C ILE A 100 -50.52 85.56 -9.64
N THR A 101 -50.39 86.60 -10.46
CA THR A 101 -49.17 86.86 -11.22
C THR A 101 -48.36 87.96 -10.53
N ILE A 102 -47.22 87.61 -9.97
CA ILE A 102 -46.32 88.56 -9.30
C ILE A 102 -44.95 88.48 -9.98
N TYR A 103 -44.44 89.61 -10.46
CA TYR A 103 -43.13 89.71 -11.15
C TYR A 103 -42.93 88.65 -12.25
N GLY A 104 -43.95 88.44 -13.07
CA GLY A 104 -43.90 87.49 -14.19
C GLY A 104 -43.99 86.00 -13.80
N ARG A 105 -44.21 85.69 -12.52
CA ARG A 105 -44.48 84.32 -12.05
C ARG A 105 -45.92 84.17 -11.62
N THR A 106 -46.57 83.09 -12.06
CA THR A 106 -47.96 82.80 -11.72
C THR A 106 -48.01 81.78 -10.57
N PHE A 107 -48.55 82.21 -9.43
CA PHE A 107 -48.75 81.41 -8.23
C PHE A 107 -50.20 80.90 -8.17
N ARG A 108 -50.38 79.60 -7.96
CA ARG A 108 -51.68 78.98 -7.70
C ARG A 108 -51.89 78.94 -6.19
N ILE A 109 -52.89 79.65 -5.65
CA ILE A 109 -53.29 79.48 -4.26
C ILE A 109 -54.07 78.17 -4.13
N VAL A 110 -53.61 77.28 -3.26
CA VAL A 110 -54.19 75.94 -3.08
C VAL A 110 -55.03 75.89 -1.81
N ASP A 111 -54.45 76.39 -0.72
CA ASP A 111 -55.09 76.37 0.59
C ASP A 111 -54.76 77.63 1.40
N CYS A 112 -55.45 77.82 2.52
CA CYS A 112 -55.25 78.96 3.40
C CYS A 112 -55.24 78.50 4.85
N ASP A 113 -54.53 79.21 5.72
CA ASP A 113 -54.47 78.86 7.14
C ASP A 113 -55.84 79.02 7.83
N LYS A 114 -56.08 78.29 8.92
CA LYS A 114 -57.37 78.31 9.64
C LYS A 114 -57.78 79.71 10.08
N PHE A 115 -56.81 80.52 10.51
CA PHE A 115 -57.06 81.92 10.86
C PHE A 115 -57.55 82.74 9.66
N THR A 116 -56.91 82.55 8.51
CA THR A 116 -57.30 83.26 7.27
C THR A 116 -58.66 82.84 6.77
N GLN A 117 -58.99 81.56 6.93
CA GLN A 117 -60.29 81.05 6.57
C GLN A 117 -61.38 81.78 7.36
N VAL A 118 -61.27 81.79 8.69
CA VAL A 118 -62.23 82.46 9.58
C VAL A 118 -62.27 83.96 9.31
N PHE A 119 -61.12 84.59 9.05
CA PHE A 119 -61.07 86.02 8.73
C PHE A 119 -61.83 86.35 7.43
N LEU A 120 -61.57 85.62 6.34
CA LEU A 120 -62.19 85.87 5.04
C LEU A 120 -63.71 85.61 5.10
N GLU A 121 -64.12 84.53 5.77
CA GLU A 121 -65.54 84.23 6.03
C GLU A 121 -66.21 85.34 6.87
N SER A 122 -65.53 85.85 7.91
CA SER A 122 -66.06 86.96 8.73
C SER A 122 -66.23 88.28 7.97
N GLN A 123 -65.42 88.48 6.93
CA GLN A 123 -65.49 89.66 6.06
C GLN A 123 -66.45 89.45 4.86
N GLY A 124 -67.16 88.31 4.82
CA GLY A 124 -68.18 88.02 3.81
C GLY A 124 -67.63 87.46 2.48
N ILE A 125 -66.41 86.91 2.46
CA ILE A 125 -65.85 86.21 1.29
C ILE A 125 -66.10 84.71 1.44
N GLU A 126 -66.84 84.13 0.49
CA GLU A 126 -66.99 82.68 0.38
C GLU A 126 -65.72 82.06 -0.21
N LEU A 127 -65.12 81.14 0.54
CA LEU A 127 -63.90 80.46 0.13
C LEU A 127 -64.20 79.28 -0.78
N ASN A 128 -63.44 79.18 -1.87
CA ASN A 128 -63.48 78.02 -2.75
C ASN A 128 -63.01 76.75 -2.01
N PRO A 129 -63.38 75.55 -2.47
CA PRO A 129 -62.90 74.30 -1.87
C PRO A 129 -61.36 74.18 -1.92
N PRO A 130 -60.73 73.48 -0.95
CA PRO A 130 -59.28 73.24 -0.96
C PRO A 130 -58.87 72.48 -2.22
N GLU A 131 -57.80 72.94 -2.87
CA GLU A 131 -57.11 72.12 -3.87
C GLU A 131 -56.03 71.26 -3.19
N LYS A 132 -55.59 70.20 -3.87
CA LYS A 132 -54.42 69.44 -3.41
C LYS A 132 -53.15 70.11 -3.93
N MET A 133 -52.13 70.20 -3.08
CA MET A 133 -50.81 70.66 -3.50
C MET A 133 -50.30 69.79 -4.65
N ALA A 134 -49.85 70.40 -5.73
CA ALA A 134 -49.33 69.66 -6.87
C ALA A 134 -48.06 68.89 -6.46
N LEU A 135 -47.99 67.62 -6.88
CA LEU A 135 -46.88 66.73 -6.57
C LEU A 135 -45.81 66.90 -7.64
N ASP A 136 -44.59 67.17 -7.19
CA ASP A 136 -43.42 67.27 -8.05
C ASP A 136 -42.95 65.87 -8.48
N PRO A 137 -42.92 65.55 -9.79
CA PRO A 137 -42.49 64.23 -10.28
C PRO A 137 -41.10 63.83 -9.77
N TYR A 138 -40.21 64.80 -9.64
CA TYR A 138 -38.85 64.56 -9.16
C TYR A 138 -38.80 64.15 -7.69
N THR A 139 -39.56 64.84 -6.85
CA THR A 139 -39.69 64.53 -5.42
C THR A 139 -40.32 63.16 -5.18
N GLU A 140 -41.26 62.71 -6.01
CA GLU A 140 -41.84 61.36 -5.91
C GLU A 140 -40.85 60.26 -6.27
N LEU A 141 -40.04 60.47 -7.32
CA LEU A 141 -39.01 59.52 -7.73
C LEU A 141 -38.01 59.25 -6.59
N ARG A 142 -37.62 60.30 -5.85
CA ARG A 142 -36.69 60.20 -4.71
C ARG A 142 -37.29 59.57 -3.45
N LYS A 143 -38.62 59.58 -3.28
CA LYS A 143 -39.29 58.93 -2.15
C LYS A 143 -39.32 57.41 -2.27
N GLN A 144 -39.05 56.86 -3.46
CA GLN A 144 -38.95 55.41 -3.61
C GLN A 144 -37.78 54.91 -2.75
N PRO A 145 -38.03 53.99 -1.80
CA PRO A 145 -36.96 53.45 -0.98
C PRO A 145 -35.93 52.79 -1.89
N LEU A 146 -34.65 53.08 -1.65
CA LEU A 146 -33.56 52.29 -2.24
C LEU A 146 -33.86 50.82 -1.98
N ARG A 147 -33.86 49.99 -3.03
CA ARG A 147 -34.04 48.55 -2.91
C ARG A 147 -32.96 48.01 -1.97
N LYS A 148 -33.30 47.82 -0.69
CA LYS A 148 -32.47 47.08 0.24
C LYS A 148 -32.69 45.60 -0.07
N TYR A 149 -31.71 45.00 -0.73
CA TYR A 149 -31.66 43.55 -0.85
C TYR A 149 -31.38 43.00 0.55
N VAL A 150 -32.42 42.57 1.25
CA VAL A 150 -32.26 41.74 2.44
C VAL A 150 -31.84 40.37 1.93
N THR A 151 -30.57 40.03 2.07
CA THR A 151 -30.07 38.68 1.81
C THR A 151 -30.71 37.76 2.85
N PRO A 152 -31.60 36.82 2.47
CA PRO A 152 -32.07 35.80 3.40
C PRO A 152 -30.85 34.96 3.78
N THR A 153 -30.48 34.94 5.06
CA THR A 153 -29.44 34.03 5.56
C THR A 153 -30.06 32.66 5.76
N ASP A 154 -30.31 31.98 4.65
CA ASP A 154 -30.55 30.54 4.67
C ASP A 154 -29.20 29.86 4.97
N PHE A 155 -29.14 29.23 6.14
CA PHE A 155 -28.00 28.52 6.74
C PHE A 155 -26.84 29.36 7.32
N ASP A 156 -26.52 29.02 8.58
CA ASP A 156 -25.38 29.57 9.33
C ASP A 156 -24.08 28.93 8.79
N GLN A 157 -23.57 29.46 7.67
CA GLN A 157 -22.28 29.06 7.07
C GLN A 157 -21.15 29.08 8.10
N LEU A 158 -21.20 30.03 9.05
CA LEU A 158 -20.24 30.12 10.15
C LEU A 158 -20.33 28.91 11.07
N LYS A 159 -21.52 28.41 11.40
CA LYS A 159 -21.68 27.18 12.20
C LYS A 159 -21.07 25.96 11.52
N GLN A 160 -21.29 25.78 10.21
CA GLN A 160 -20.70 24.66 9.46
C GLN A 160 -19.18 24.77 9.47
N PHE A 161 -18.64 25.96 9.19
CA PHE A 161 -17.22 26.24 9.28
C PHE A 161 -16.65 25.90 10.66
N LEU A 162 -17.25 26.42 11.74
CA LEU A 162 -16.76 26.18 13.12
C LEU A 162 -16.84 24.71 13.55
N THR A 163 -17.81 23.95 13.05
CA THR A 163 -18.00 22.55 13.43
C THR A 163 -17.02 21.63 12.71
N PHE A 164 -16.73 21.92 11.44
CA PHE A 164 -15.97 21.05 10.55
C PHE A 164 -14.63 21.64 10.11
N ASP A 165 -14.17 22.72 10.75
CA ASP A 165 -12.87 23.32 10.46
C ASP A 165 -11.75 22.26 10.50
N LYS A 166 -10.89 22.28 9.49
CA LYS A 166 -9.78 21.33 9.28
C LYS A 166 -10.19 19.86 9.10
N GLN A 167 -11.47 19.54 9.02
CA GLN A 167 -11.92 18.18 8.73
C GLN A 167 -12.06 17.99 7.22
N VAL A 168 -11.19 17.14 6.66
CA VAL A 168 -11.13 16.86 5.23
C VAL A 168 -11.23 15.36 5.01
N LEU A 169 -12.16 14.94 4.17
CA LEU A 169 -12.27 13.56 3.75
C LEU A 169 -11.32 13.34 2.57
N ARG A 170 -10.36 12.45 2.75
CA ARG A 170 -9.38 12.09 1.73
C ARG A 170 -9.70 10.72 1.13
N PHE A 171 -9.75 10.67 -0.20
CA PHE A 171 -9.98 9.48 -1.01
C PHE A 171 -8.84 9.28 -2.00
N TYR A 172 -8.49 8.02 -2.24
CA TYR A 172 -7.54 7.62 -3.26
C TYR A 172 -8.29 7.07 -4.45
N ALA A 173 -8.05 7.67 -5.61
CA ALA A 173 -8.76 7.34 -6.83
C ALA A 173 -7.81 7.08 -7.98
N ILE A 174 -8.28 6.31 -8.95
CA ILE A 174 -7.62 6.12 -10.24
C ILE A 174 -8.54 6.66 -11.32
N TRP A 175 -7.97 7.39 -12.27
CA TRP A 175 -8.63 7.68 -13.53
C TRP A 175 -8.00 6.82 -14.59
N ASP A 176 -8.78 5.90 -15.12
CA ASP A 176 -8.36 5.04 -16.21
C ASP A 176 -8.77 5.68 -17.53
N ASP A 177 -7.80 6.19 -18.29
CA ASP A 177 -8.00 6.77 -19.62
C ASP A 177 -7.46 5.86 -20.72
N THR A 178 -7.09 4.60 -20.42
CA THR A 178 -6.38 3.70 -21.37
C THR A 178 -7.10 3.42 -22.68
N ASP A 179 -8.41 3.68 -22.74
CA ASP A 179 -9.20 3.57 -23.97
C ASP A 179 -8.88 4.68 -25.00
N SER A 180 -8.27 5.78 -24.54
CA SER A 180 -7.80 6.88 -25.38
C SER A 180 -6.46 6.55 -26.04
N MET A 181 -6.19 7.09 -27.24
CA MET A 181 -4.98 6.77 -28.04
C MET A 181 -3.64 7.04 -27.31
N PHE A 182 -3.63 8.00 -26.39
CA PHE A 182 -2.48 8.33 -25.53
C PHE A 182 -2.87 8.27 -24.05
N GLY A 183 -3.88 7.45 -23.77
CA GLY A 183 -4.50 7.30 -22.49
C GLY A 183 -3.61 6.55 -21.51
N GLU A 184 -3.55 7.05 -20.27
CA GLU A 184 -2.80 6.41 -19.20
C GLU A 184 -3.69 6.23 -17.97
N CYS A 185 -3.42 5.17 -17.23
CA CYS A 185 -4.07 4.92 -15.95
C CYS A 185 -3.33 5.71 -14.87
N ARG A 186 -4.01 6.65 -14.22
CA ARG A 186 -3.40 7.68 -13.36
C ARG A 186 -3.99 7.67 -11.96
N THR A 187 -3.15 7.84 -10.96
CA THR A 187 -3.56 7.94 -9.55
C THR A 187 -3.77 9.40 -9.12
N TYR A 188 -4.87 9.66 -8.44
CA TYR A 188 -5.25 10.96 -7.90
C TYR A 188 -5.67 10.86 -6.44
N ILE A 189 -5.55 11.96 -5.72
CA ILE A 189 -6.08 12.14 -4.37
C ILE A 189 -7.24 13.14 -4.45
N ILE A 190 -8.42 12.72 -4.00
CA ILE A 190 -9.60 13.57 -3.92
C ILE A 190 -9.77 14.02 -2.47
N HIS A 191 -9.79 15.32 -2.24
CA HIS A 191 -10.13 15.93 -0.96
C HIS A 191 -11.54 16.51 -1.02
N TYR A 192 -12.36 16.14 -0.05
CA TYR A 192 -13.68 16.72 0.18
C TYR A 192 -13.67 17.47 1.52
N TYR A 193 -13.88 18.78 1.46
CA TYR A 193 -13.86 19.66 2.62
C TYR A 193 -15.25 19.76 3.23
N LEU A 194 -15.40 19.31 4.48
CA LEU A 194 -16.69 19.31 5.18
C LEU A 194 -17.18 20.72 5.57
N MET A 195 -16.27 21.69 5.65
CA MET A 195 -16.59 23.07 6.06
C MET A 195 -17.46 23.83 5.06
N ASP A 196 -17.33 23.52 3.77
CA ASP A 196 -17.94 24.26 2.66
C ASP A 196 -18.40 23.37 1.50
N ASP A 197 -18.39 22.04 1.70
CA ASP A 197 -18.77 21.02 0.73
C ASP A 197 -18.04 21.16 -0.63
N THR A 198 -16.78 21.61 -0.59
CA THR A 198 -15.92 21.77 -1.77
C THR A 198 -15.05 20.54 -2.02
N VAL A 199 -14.66 20.37 -3.29
CA VAL A 199 -13.81 19.26 -3.75
C VAL A 199 -12.54 19.82 -4.38
N GLU A 200 -11.40 19.20 -4.05
CA GLU A 200 -10.09 19.48 -4.66
C GLU A 200 -9.50 18.14 -5.13
N ILE A 201 -8.89 18.11 -6.32
CA ILE A 201 -8.26 16.90 -6.87
C ILE A 201 -6.78 17.17 -7.09
N ARG A 202 -5.94 16.37 -6.43
CA ARG A 202 -4.47 16.42 -6.51
C ARG A 202 -3.93 15.26 -7.32
N GLU A 203 -2.94 15.56 -8.13
CA GLU A 203 -2.22 14.57 -8.94
C GLU A 203 -1.04 14.01 -8.16
N VAL A 204 -0.92 12.68 -8.12
CA VAL A 204 0.19 12.00 -7.48
C VAL A 204 1.24 11.73 -8.53
N HIS A 205 2.42 12.35 -8.37
CA HIS A 205 3.55 12.20 -9.27
C HIS A 205 4.51 11.12 -8.77
N GLU A 206 4.98 10.28 -9.68
CA GLU A 206 5.98 9.27 -9.42
C GLU A 206 7.37 9.76 -9.88
N ARG A 207 8.44 9.13 -9.37
CA ARG A 207 9.78 9.45 -9.83
C ARG A 207 9.93 9.03 -11.29
N ASN A 208 10.41 9.94 -12.13
CA ASN A 208 10.59 9.72 -13.57
C ASN A 208 9.27 9.43 -14.32
N ASP A 209 8.16 10.06 -13.92
CA ASP A 209 6.87 9.97 -14.63
C ASP A 209 6.84 10.71 -15.98
N GLY A 210 7.83 11.58 -16.24
CA GLY A 210 7.94 12.34 -17.49
C GLY A 210 6.96 13.51 -17.61
N ARG A 211 6.29 13.92 -16.52
CA ARG A 211 5.34 15.03 -16.52
C ARG A 211 5.88 16.28 -15.85
N ASP A 212 5.27 17.41 -16.17
CA ASP A 212 5.53 18.68 -15.48
C ASP A 212 4.90 18.60 -14.08
N PRO A 213 5.66 18.85 -12.99
CA PRO A 213 5.18 18.69 -11.61
C PRO A 213 4.11 19.72 -11.22
N PHE A 214 2.87 19.51 -11.68
CA PHE A 214 1.71 20.29 -11.28
C PHE A 214 0.91 19.57 -10.17
N PRO A 215 0.78 20.15 -8.97
CA PRO A 215 0.19 19.43 -7.84
C PRO A 215 -1.33 19.22 -7.94
N LEU A 216 -2.02 20.02 -8.76
CA LEU A 216 -3.48 20.10 -8.82
C LEU A 216 -4.00 19.76 -10.20
N LEU A 217 -4.93 18.81 -10.26
CA LEU A 217 -5.75 18.56 -11.44
C LEU A 217 -6.97 19.49 -11.47
N MET A 218 -7.57 19.74 -10.29
CA MET A 218 -8.74 20.57 -10.12
C MET A 218 -8.59 21.41 -8.85
N SER A 219 -8.72 22.73 -8.98
CA SER A 219 -8.75 23.65 -7.86
C SER A 219 -9.95 23.38 -6.94
N ARG A 220 -9.82 23.78 -5.67
CA ARG A 220 -10.89 23.67 -4.69
C ARG A 220 -12.13 24.46 -5.13
N GLN A 221 -13.23 23.76 -5.38
CA GLN A 221 -14.50 24.37 -5.77
C GLN A 221 -15.69 23.45 -5.43
N ARG A 222 -16.90 24.01 -5.31
CA ARG A 222 -18.12 23.20 -5.25
C ARG A 222 -18.39 22.62 -6.63
N VAL A 223 -18.61 21.31 -6.72
CA VAL A 223 -18.80 20.63 -8.00
C VAL A 223 -20.28 20.29 -8.17
N PRO A 224 -20.93 20.71 -9.28
CA PRO A 224 -22.30 20.34 -9.56
C PRO A 224 -22.38 18.89 -10.05
N LYS A 225 -23.35 18.13 -9.53
CA LYS A 225 -23.63 16.75 -9.93
C LYS A 225 -24.63 16.72 -11.09
N VAL A 226 -25.73 17.46 -10.95
CA VAL A 226 -26.76 17.61 -11.99
C VAL A 226 -27.01 19.09 -12.26
N LEU A 227 -26.88 19.48 -13.52
CA LEU A 227 -27.17 20.84 -14.00
C LEU A 227 -28.59 20.87 -14.57
N VAL A 228 -29.28 22.01 -14.41
CA VAL A 228 -30.60 22.24 -15.02
C VAL A 228 -30.46 22.20 -16.55
N GLU A 229 -31.42 21.61 -17.28
CA GLU A 229 -31.33 21.44 -18.75
C GLU A 229 -31.10 22.76 -19.52
N ASN A 230 -31.67 23.86 -19.01
CA ASN A 230 -31.51 25.21 -19.56
C ASN A 230 -30.09 25.79 -19.37
N ALA A 231 -29.27 25.18 -18.50
CA ALA A 231 -27.89 25.60 -18.25
C ALA A 231 -26.90 25.17 -19.35
N LYS A 232 -27.33 24.38 -20.34
CA LYS A 232 -26.48 24.04 -21.51
C LYS A 232 -26.10 25.28 -22.33
N ASN A 233 -26.94 26.32 -22.33
CA ASN A 233 -26.66 27.61 -22.96
C ASN A 233 -26.13 28.67 -21.98
N PHE A 234 -25.82 28.30 -20.74
CA PHE A 234 -25.28 29.26 -19.77
C PHE A 234 -23.84 29.63 -20.15
N PRO A 235 -23.51 30.94 -20.27
CA PRO A 235 -22.19 31.38 -20.68
C PRO A 235 -21.17 31.22 -19.55
N ARG A 236 -20.69 29.98 -19.34
CA ARG A 236 -19.62 29.64 -18.39
C ARG A 236 -18.30 30.40 -18.61
N CYS A 237 -18.11 30.99 -19.78
CA CYS A 237 -16.94 31.80 -20.10
C CYS A 237 -16.95 33.17 -19.41
N VAL A 238 -18.11 33.66 -18.95
CA VAL A 238 -18.26 35.00 -18.35
C VAL A 238 -18.92 34.95 -16.98
N LEU A 239 -19.79 33.97 -16.72
CA LEU A 239 -20.54 33.87 -15.47
C LEU A 239 -20.19 32.59 -14.72
N GLU A 240 -20.08 32.71 -13.39
CA GLU A 240 -19.96 31.57 -12.48
C GLU A 240 -21.32 30.87 -12.34
N ILE A 241 -21.26 29.55 -12.16
CA ILE A 241 -22.47 28.73 -12.01
C ILE A 241 -23.13 29.10 -10.67
N SER A 242 -24.33 29.66 -10.76
CA SER A 242 -25.09 30.04 -9.56
C SER A 242 -25.87 28.86 -8.98
N ASP A 243 -26.25 28.93 -7.70
CA ASP A 243 -27.09 27.89 -7.06
C ASP A 243 -28.43 27.69 -7.78
N LYS A 244 -28.88 28.66 -8.59
CA LYS A 244 -30.13 28.56 -9.37
C LYS A 244 -30.02 27.64 -10.59
N GLU A 245 -28.81 27.37 -11.05
CA GLU A 245 -28.54 26.56 -12.25
C GLU A 245 -28.15 25.12 -11.90
N VAL A 246 -27.92 24.85 -10.61
CA VAL A 246 -27.52 23.54 -10.11
C VAL A 246 -28.71 22.88 -9.41
N LEU A 247 -29.05 21.68 -9.87
CA LEU A 247 -30.16 20.92 -9.31
C LEU A 247 -29.70 20.09 -8.11
N GLU A 248 -28.50 19.51 -8.21
CA GLU A 248 -27.90 18.70 -7.14
C GLU A 248 -26.38 18.95 -7.07
N TRP A 249 -25.89 19.21 -5.86
CA TRP A 249 -24.47 19.34 -5.56
C TRP A 249 -23.89 18.02 -5.05
N TYR A 250 -22.61 17.77 -5.33
CA TYR A 250 -21.93 16.62 -4.75
C TYR A 250 -21.87 16.73 -3.22
N THR A 251 -22.36 15.70 -2.55
CA THR A 251 -22.34 15.59 -1.09
C THR A 251 -21.36 14.49 -0.68
N ALA A 252 -20.85 14.51 0.56
CA ALA A 252 -20.03 13.42 1.10
C ALA A 252 -20.62 12.01 0.82
N LYS A 253 -21.95 11.86 0.84
CA LYS A 253 -22.63 10.58 0.57
C LYS A 253 -22.33 9.97 -0.82
N ASP A 254 -21.99 10.79 -1.80
CA ASP A 254 -21.72 10.35 -3.17
C ASP A 254 -20.33 9.70 -3.31
N PHE A 255 -19.41 9.99 -2.40
CA PHE A 255 -18.05 9.45 -2.40
C PHE A 255 -18.03 8.12 -1.65
N ILE A 256 -18.11 7.01 -2.40
CA ILE A 256 -18.13 5.65 -1.84
C ILE A 256 -16.96 4.86 -2.45
N VAL A 257 -16.18 4.18 -1.60
CA VAL A 257 -15.09 3.30 -2.05
C VAL A 257 -15.65 2.13 -2.86
N GLY A 258 -15.06 1.86 -4.01
CA GLY A 258 -15.48 0.82 -4.96
C GLY A 258 -16.52 1.26 -5.98
N LYS A 259 -17.00 2.51 -5.94
CA LYS A 259 -17.88 3.06 -6.97
C LYS A 259 -17.14 4.06 -7.87
N PRO A 260 -17.48 4.10 -9.17
CA PRO A 260 -17.00 5.16 -10.05
C PRO A 260 -17.70 6.48 -9.72
N LEU A 261 -16.96 7.58 -9.83
CA LEU A 261 -17.37 8.94 -9.55
C LEU A 261 -17.05 9.85 -10.74
N THR A 262 -18.04 10.50 -11.33
CA THR A 262 -17.86 11.34 -12.51
C THR A 262 -17.75 12.82 -12.13
N LEU A 263 -16.54 13.39 -12.18
CA LEU A 263 -16.30 14.81 -11.91
C LEU A 263 -15.92 15.53 -13.20
N LEU A 264 -16.68 16.57 -13.58
CA LEU A 264 -16.42 17.42 -14.76
C LEU A 264 -16.19 16.63 -16.06
N GLY A 265 -16.86 15.49 -16.22
CA GLY A 265 -16.75 14.62 -17.40
C GLY A 265 -15.64 13.56 -17.33
N ARG A 266 -14.86 13.49 -16.24
CA ARG A 266 -13.86 12.43 -16.00
C ARG A 266 -14.37 11.44 -14.96
N THR A 267 -14.25 10.15 -15.23
CA THR A 267 -14.69 9.06 -14.35
C THR A 267 -13.54 8.56 -13.49
N PHE A 268 -13.59 8.84 -12.20
CA PHE A 268 -12.62 8.39 -11.21
C PHE A 268 -13.14 7.15 -10.48
N PHE A 269 -12.32 6.10 -10.35
CA PHE A 269 -12.59 4.94 -9.53
C PHE A 269 -11.93 5.11 -8.16
N ILE A 270 -12.73 5.24 -7.10
CA ILE A 270 -12.22 5.35 -5.73
C ILE A 270 -11.89 3.96 -5.20
N TYR A 271 -10.62 3.68 -4.95
CA TYR A 271 -10.18 2.35 -4.51
C TYR A 271 -9.82 2.30 -3.02
N ASP A 272 -9.50 3.45 -2.41
CA ASP A 272 -9.17 3.51 -0.99
C ASP A 272 -9.53 4.86 -0.35
N CYS A 273 -9.53 4.93 0.98
CA CYS A 273 -9.79 6.16 1.73
C CYS A 273 -8.94 6.27 3.00
N ASP A 274 -8.83 7.47 3.55
CA ASP A 274 -8.03 7.72 4.76
C ASP A 274 -8.69 7.14 6.03
N PRO A 275 -7.93 6.77 7.08
CA PRO A 275 -8.52 6.28 8.33
C PRO A 275 -9.52 7.25 8.96
N PHE A 276 -9.26 8.56 8.89
CA PHE A 276 -10.21 9.58 9.35
C PHE A 276 -11.53 9.51 8.59
N THR A 277 -11.45 9.43 7.25
CA THR A 277 -12.63 9.26 6.38
C THR A 277 -13.42 8.01 6.75
N ARG A 278 -12.75 6.86 6.99
CA ARG A 278 -13.45 5.63 7.41
C ARG A 278 -14.22 5.81 8.71
N GLN A 279 -13.60 6.45 9.70
CA GLN A 279 -14.24 6.72 10.98
C GLN A 279 -15.45 7.66 10.82
N TYR A 280 -15.29 8.74 10.04
CA TYR A 280 -16.37 9.68 9.74
C TYR A 280 -17.58 8.99 9.09
N TYR A 281 -17.35 8.09 8.11
CA TYR A 281 -18.43 7.36 7.44
C TYR A 281 -19.12 6.36 8.37
N LYS A 282 -18.36 5.73 9.27
CA LYS A 282 -18.91 4.84 10.29
C LYS A 282 -19.80 5.60 11.27
N GLU A 283 -19.39 6.77 11.72
CA GLU A 283 -20.13 7.58 12.69
C GLU A 283 -21.36 8.28 12.07
N LYS A 284 -21.22 8.88 10.88
CA LYS A 284 -22.29 9.67 10.24
C LYS A 284 -23.27 8.84 9.42
N PHE A 285 -22.78 7.82 8.72
CA PHE A 285 -23.59 7.03 7.78
C PHE A 285 -23.79 5.58 8.22
N GLY A 286 -23.15 5.13 9.31
CA GLY A 286 -23.22 3.74 9.76
C GLY A 286 -22.52 2.74 8.83
N LEU A 287 -21.73 3.23 7.86
CA LEU A 287 -21.02 2.39 6.89
C LEU A 287 -19.74 1.88 7.53
N SER A 288 -19.77 0.62 7.97
CA SER A 288 -18.69 0.00 8.76
C SER A 288 -17.55 -0.55 7.91
N ASP A 289 -17.79 -0.83 6.63
CA ASP A 289 -16.84 -1.52 5.76
C ASP A 289 -16.62 -0.72 4.46
N LEU A 290 -15.51 0.02 4.41
CA LEU A 290 -14.96 0.62 3.19
C LEU A 290 -13.67 -0.15 2.87
N PRO A 291 -13.78 -1.31 2.19
CA PRO A 291 -12.64 -2.18 1.93
C PRO A 291 -11.69 -1.51 0.93
N ARG A 292 -10.38 -1.62 1.18
CA ARG A 292 -9.34 -1.21 0.22
C ARG A 292 -9.36 -2.18 -0.96
N ILE A 293 -9.48 -1.64 -2.16
CA ILE A 293 -9.44 -2.41 -3.41
C ILE A 293 -8.02 -2.33 -3.97
N ASP A 294 -7.43 -3.49 -4.25
CA ASP A 294 -6.15 -3.54 -4.95
C ASP A 294 -6.36 -3.32 -6.45
N VAL A 295 -5.74 -2.27 -6.95
CA VAL A 295 -5.81 -1.78 -8.32
C VAL A 295 -4.46 -1.92 -9.03
N SER A 296 -3.49 -2.59 -8.39
CA SER A 296 -2.18 -2.84 -8.97
C SER A 296 -2.28 -3.76 -10.20
N LYS A 297 -1.67 -3.34 -11.31
CA LYS A 297 -1.51 -4.19 -12.49
C LYS A 297 -0.46 -5.26 -12.16
N LYS A 298 -0.84 -6.53 -12.18
CA LYS A 298 0.12 -7.63 -12.05
C LYS A 298 1.02 -7.63 -13.28
N GLU A 299 2.32 -7.47 -13.07
CA GLU A 299 3.28 -7.61 -14.14
C GLU A 299 3.23 -9.04 -14.69
N PRO A 300 3.25 -9.22 -16.02
CA PRO A 300 3.35 -10.55 -16.59
C PRO A 300 4.63 -11.22 -16.08
N PRO A 301 4.58 -12.51 -15.72
CA PRO A 301 5.77 -13.19 -15.25
C PRO A 301 6.85 -13.11 -16.35
N PRO A 302 8.12 -12.88 -15.99
CA PRO A 302 9.19 -12.84 -16.97
C PRO A 302 9.22 -14.17 -17.72
N VAL A 303 9.39 -14.09 -19.05
CA VAL A 303 9.52 -15.28 -19.89
C VAL A 303 10.74 -16.06 -19.42
N LYS A 304 10.51 -17.29 -18.95
CA LYS A 304 11.60 -18.17 -18.52
C LYS A 304 12.42 -18.54 -19.76
N GLN A 305 13.71 -18.22 -19.73
CA GLN A 305 14.65 -18.64 -20.76
C GLN A 305 15.01 -20.10 -20.49
N GLU A 306 14.51 -21.00 -21.33
CA GLU A 306 14.88 -22.41 -21.28
C GLU A 306 16.25 -22.62 -21.94
N LEU A 307 17.01 -23.59 -21.43
CA LEU A 307 18.28 -23.94 -22.04
C LEU A 307 18.02 -24.60 -23.40
N PRO A 308 18.81 -24.28 -24.43
CA PRO A 308 18.71 -24.97 -25.69
C PRO A 308 19.10 -26.46 -25.53
N PRO A 309 18.61 -27.34 -26.42
CA PRO A 309 18.94 -28.76 -26.39
C PRO A 309 20.46 -28.96 -26.48
N TYR A 310 20.96 -29.97 -25.76
CA TYR A 310 22.39 -30.28 -25.73
C TYR A 310 22.91 -30.70 -27.11
N ASN A 311 24.05 -30.14 -27.50
CA ASN A 311 24.60 -30.27 -28.86
C ASN A 311 25.41 -31.56 -29.09
N GLY A 312 25.56 -32.43 -28.09
CA GLY A 312 26.29 -33.70 -28.21
C GLY A 312 27.80 -33.63 -27.92
N TYR A 313 28.37 -32.43 -27.70
CA TYR A 313 29.79 -32.24 -27.47
C TYR A 313 30.11 -31.93 -26.01
N GLY A 314 31.14 -32.60 -25.47
CA GLY A 314 31.64 -32.38 -24.12
C GLY A 314 30.83 -33.11 -23.04
N LEU A 315 30.78 -32.51 -21.85
CA LEU A 315 29.89 -32.92 -20.77
C LEU A 315 28.67 -32.01 -20.77
N VAL A 316 27.49 -32.53 -20.42
CA VAL A 316 26.25 -31.74 -20.38
C VAL A 316 26.39 -30.54 -19.43
N GLU A 317 27.04 -30.76 -18.27
CA GLU A 317 27.26 -29.71 -17.28
C GLU A 317 28.23 -28.63 -17.74
N ASP A 318 29.19 -28.99 -18.59
CA ASP A 318 30.20 -28.07 -19.14
C ASP A 318 29.61 -27.26 -20.30
N SER A 319 28.90 -27.92 -21.22
CA SER A 319 28.23 -27.26 -22.35
C SER A 319 27.11 -26.33 -21.92
N ALA A 320 26.41 -26.63 -20.81
CA ALA A 320 25.42 -25.72 -20.23
C ALA A 320 26.03 -24.37 -19.79
N GLN A 321 27.32 -24.33 -19.41
CA GLN A 321 27.99 -23.09 -19.00
C GLN A 321 28.12 -22.08 -20.15
N ASN A 322 28.20 -22.56 -21.40
CA ASN A 322 28.19 -21.70 -22.59
C ASN A 322 26.86 -20.95 -22.75
N CYS A 323 25.77 -21.52 -22.24
CA CYS A 323 24.44 -20.90 -22.28
C CYS A 323 24.20 -19.98 -21.08
N PHE A 324 24.89 -20.20 -19.95
CA PHE A 324 24.73 -19.37 -18.75
C PHE A 324 25.54 -18.07 -18.80
N ALA A 325 26.73 -18.08 -19.40
CA ALA A 325 27.61 -16.92 -19.43
C ALA A 325 28.39 -16.81 -20.75
N LEU A 326 28.66 -15.58 -21.18
CA LEU A 326 29.47 -15.30 -22.38
C LEU A 326 30.89 -15.88 -22.27
N ILE A 327 31.47 -15.85 -21.07
CA ILE A 327 32.74 -16.51 -20.76
C ILE A 327 32.41 -17.73 -19.89
N PRO A 328 32.47 -18.95 -20.45
CA PRO A 328 32.11 -20.15 -19.71
C PRO A 328 33.08 -20.37 -18.56
N LYS A 329 32.54 -20.76 -17.41
CA LYS A 329 33.31 -21.12 -16.23
C LYS A 329 33.27 -22.63 -16.09
N ALA A 330 34.41 -23.23 -15.73
CA ALA A 330 34.46 -24.66 -15.49
C ALA A 330 33.42 -25.06 -14.41
N PRO A 331 32.67 -26.15 -14.61
CA PRO A 331 31.70 -26.62 -13.65
C PRO A 331 32.40 -26.94 -12.32
N LYS A 332 31.80 -26.48 -11.22
CA LYS A 332 32.34 -26.71 -9.88
C LYS A 332 32.08 -28.17 -9.50
N LYS A 333 33.14 -28.88 -9.10
CA LYS A 333 33.05 -30.23 -8.53
C LYS A 333 32.74 -30.13 -7.04
N ASP A 334 32.03 -31.12 -6.51
CA ASP A 334 31.71 -31.21 -5.08
C ASP A 334 32.96 -31.61 -4.27
N VAL A 335 33.81 -30.64 -3.97
CA VAL A 335 35.08 -30.83 -3.27
C VAL A 335 34.88 -31.50 -1.89
N ILE A 336 33.80 -31.16 -1.20
CA ILE A 336 33.45 -31.75 0.11
C ILE A 336 33.21 -33.25 -0.02
N LYS A 337 32.44 -33.67 -1.04
CA LYS A 337 32.17 -35.08 -1.31
C LYS A 337 33.45 -35.83 -1.68
N MET A 338 34.32 -35.18 -2.48
CA MET A 338 35.62 -35.77 -2.85
C MET A 338 36.49 -36.03 -1.62
N LEU A 339 36.61 -35.07 -0.70
CA LEU A 339 37.43 -35.19 0.51
C LEU A 339 36.87 -36.20 1.52
N MET A 340 35.55 -36.20 1.75
CA MET A 340 34.93 -37.11 2.73
C MET A 340 34.98 -38.58 2.31
N ASN A 341 35.07 -38.86 1.01
CA ASN A 341 34.92 -40.21 0.44
C ASN A 341 36.14 -40.68 -0.37
N GLU A 342 37.29 -40.00 -0.28
CA GLU A 342 38.48 -40.25 -1.13
C GLU A 342 38.94 -41.71 -1.14
N ASN A 343 38.87 -42.39 0.02
CA ASN A 343 39.29 -43.78 0.19
C ASN A 343 38.13 -44.79 0.28
N LYS A 344 36.88 -44.37 0.03
CA LYS A 344 35.72 -45.25 0.11
C LYS A 344 35.33 -45.75 -1.27
N VAL A 345 35.55 -47.04 -1.51
CA VAL A 345 35.20 -47.72 -2.77
C VAL A 345 34.29 -48.90 -2.43
N LEU A 346 33.09 -48.90 -3.01
CA LEU A 346 32.14 -49.99 -2.84
C LEU A 346 32.39 -51.03 -3.92
N ARG A 347 32.66 -52.28 -3.52
CA ARG A 347 32.97 -53.39 -4.43
C ARG A 347 31.83 -54.40 -4.46
N TYR A 348 31.41 -54.76 -5.66
CA TYR A 348 30.31 -55.69 -5.91
C TYR A 348 30.76 -56.77 -6.87
N LEU A 349 30.34 -58.01 -6.61
CA LEU A 349 30.49 -59.11 -7.54
C LEU A 349 29.26 -59.17 -8.44
N ALA A 350 29.46 -59.17 -9.75
CA ALA A 350 28.39 -59.22 -10.74
C ALA A 350 28.65 -60.31 -11.78
N ALA A 351 27.57 -60.82 -12.37
CA ALA A 351 27.61 -61.71 -13.53
C ALA A 351 26.96 -61.02 -14.73
N LEU A 352 27.47 -61.31 -15.93
CA LEU A 352 26.93 -60.78 -17.17
C LEU A 352 25.70 -61.60 -17.61
N GLU A 353 24.57 -60.92 -17.79
CA GLU A 353 23.36 -61.50 -18.36
C GLU A 353 23.46 -61.44 -19.89
N SER A 354 24.04 -62.49 -20.49
CA SER A 354 24.24 -62.63 -21.94
C SER A 354 23.49 -63.85 -22.47
N PRO A 355 22.92 -63.80 -23.69
CA PRO A 355 22.36 -64.98 -24.36
C PRO A 355 23.43 -66.01 -24.74
N ILE A 356 24.70 -65.61 -24.76
CA ILE A 356 25.86 -66.44 -25.10
C ILE A 356 26.20 -67.32 -23.87
N PRO A 357 26.20 -68.66 -24.00
CA PRO A 357 26.44 -69.55 -22.86
C PRO A 357 27.85 -69.42 -22.29
N GLU A 358 28.84 -69.08 -23.12
CA GLU A 358 30.24 -68.88 -22.71
C GLU A 358 30.41 -67.68 -21.75
N ASP A 359 29.50 -66.71 -21.80
CA ASP A 359 29.55 -65.50 -20.96
C ASP A 359 28.92 -65.70 -19.57
N LYS A 360 28.14 -66.77 -19.36
CA LYS A 360 27.37 -66.99 -18.11
C LYS A 360 28.26 -67.24 -16.89
N ASP A 361 29.42 -67.84 -17.12
CA ASP A 361 30.38 -68.17 -16.06
C ASP A 361 31.35 -67.02 -15.76
N ARG A 362 31.30 -65.94 -16.55
CA ARG A 362 32.16 -64.77 -16.34
C ARG A 362 31.70 -64.00 -15.10
N ARG A 363 32.67 -63.58 -14.30
CA ARG A 363 32.45 -62.79 -13.08
C ARG A 363 33.18 -61.46 -13.21
N PHE A 364 32.50 -60.41 -12.80
CA PHE A 364 32.96 -59.04 -12.89
C PHE A 364 32.93 -58.39 -11.52
N VAL A 365 33.95 -57.62 -11.20
CA VAL A 365 34.04 -56.82 -9.99
C VAL A 365 33.71 -55.38 -10.36
N PHE A 366 32.57 -54.89 -9.86
CA PHE A 366 32.18 -53.49 -9.96
C PHE A 366 32.79 -52.73 -8.79
N SER A 367 33.56 -51.70 -9.09
CA SER A 367 34.11 -50.76 -8.11
C SER A 367 33.44 -49.40 -8.29
N TYR A 368 32.60 -49.00 -7.32
CA TYR A 368 31.95 -47.69 -7.27
C TYR A 368 32.75 -46.73 -6.38
N PHE A 369 33.21 -45.62 -6.96
CA PHE A 369 33.99 -44.62 -6.25
C PHE A 369 33.08 -43.53 -5.68
N LEU A 370 32.87 -43.51 -4.36
CA LEU A 370 31.97 -42.57 -3.69
C LEU A 370 32.41 -41.10 -3.77
N ALA A 371 33.69 -40.86 -4.05
CA ALA A 371 34.24 -39.51 -4.22
C ALA A 371 33.84 -38.86 -5.56
N THR A 372 33.67 -39.64 -6.63
CA THR A 372 33.50 -39.12 -7.99
C THR A 372 32.26 -39.66 -8.72
N ASP A 373 31.50 -40.57 -8.08
CA ASP A 373 30.35 -41.30 -8.64
C ASP A 373 30.70 -42.07 -9.93
N MET A 374 31.96 -42.48 -10.05
CA MET A 374 32.43 -43.26 -11.20
C MET A 374 32.37 -44.75 -10.89
N ILE A 375 32.10 -45.54 -11.93
CA ILE A 375 32.10 -47.00 -11.87
C ILE A 375 33.30 -47.49 -12.69
N SER A 376 33.99 -48.51 -12.18
CA SER A 376 34.97 -49.29 -12.94
C SER A 376 34.60 -50.75 -12.85
N ILE A 377 34.72 -51.46 -13.96
CA ILE A 377 34.41 -52.89 -14.06
C ILE A 377 35.71 -53.63 -14.36
N PHE A 378 36.03 -54.62 -13.54
CA PHE A 378 37.23 -55.44 -13.68
C PHE A 378 36.85 -56.91 -13.73
N GLU A 379 37.39 -57.64 -14.70
CA GLU A 379 37.22 -59.08 -14.84
C GLU A 379 38.46 -59.79 -14.28
N PRO A 380 38.35 -60.54 -13.17
CA PRO A 380 39.46 -61.31 -12.64
C PRO A 380 39.94 -62.36 -13.65
N PRO A 381 41.27 -62.52 -13.84
CA PRO A 381 41.80 -63.52 -14.76
C PRO A 381 41.58 -64.93 -14.19
N VAL A 382 40.85 -65.78 -14.92
CA VAL A 382 40.61 -67.19 -14.58
C VAL A 382 41.51 -68.09 -15.41
N ARG A 383 42.21 -69.03 -14.76
CA ARG A 383 43.11 -69.96 -15.45
C ARG A 383 42.29 -70.91 -16.34
N ASN A 384 42.75 -71.16 -17.56
CA ASN A 384 42.13 -72.06 -18.54
C ASN A 384 40.75 -71.62 -19.08
N SER A 385 40.33 -70.37 -18.89
CA SER A 385 39.03 -69.88 -19.42
C SER A 385 39.05 -69.54 -20.92
N GLY A 386 40.24 -69.35 -21.52
CA GLY A 386 40.38 -68.87 -22.89
C GLY A 386 40.06 -67.38 -23.10
N ILE A 387 39.65 -66.66 -22.04
CA ILE A 387 39.29 -65.24 -22.06
C ILE A 387 40.37 -64.46 -21.31
N ILE A 388 40.89 -63.39 -21.93
CA ILE A 388 41.86 -62.49 -21.30
C ILE A 388 41.10 -61.62 -20.30
N GLY A 389 41.30 -61.89 -19.00
CA GLY A 389 40.80 -61.04 -17.92
C GLY A 389 41.53 -59.70 -17.86
N GLY A 390 40.95 -58.74 -17.14
CA GLY A 390 41.53 -57.41 -16.96
C GLY A 390 40.48 -56.32 -16.78
N LYS A 391 40.87 -55.07 -17.05
CA LYS A 391 39.95 -53.92 -16.96
C LYS A 391 38.94 -53.97 -18.11
N TYR A 392 37.69 -54.26 -17.76
CA TYR A 392 36.56 -54.28 -18.70
C TYR A 392 36.04 -52.86 -18.97
N LEU A 393 35.89 -52.04 -17.92
CA LEU A 393 35.51 -50.62 -18.02
C LEU A 393 36.40 -49.75 -17.12
N GLY A 394 36.98 -48.71 -17.74
CA GLY A 394 37.68 -47.63 -17.03
C GLY A 394 36.75 -46.85 -16.09
N ARG A 395 37.32 -45.96 -15.27
CA ARG A 395 36.51 -45.11 -14.38
C ARG A 395 35.67 -44.16 -15.22
N THR A 396 34.37 -44.43 -15.31
CA THR A 396 33.42 -43.66 -16.12
C THR A 396 32.11 -43.50 -15.35
N LYS A 397 31.44 -42.37 -15.50
CA LYS A 397 30.07 -42.18 -15.00
C LYS A 397 29.10 -42.89 -15.95
N VAL A 398 28.31 -43.81 -15.41
CA VAL A 398 27.35 -44.59 -16.20
C VAL A 398 25.95 -43.98 -16.05
N VAL A 399 25.28 -43.77 -17.19
CA VAL A 399 23.90 -43.26 -17.25
C VAL A 399 22.89 -44.39 -17.13
N LYS A 400 21.74 -44.13 -16.51
CA LYS A 400 20.64 -45.08 -16.40
C LYS A 400 19.96 -45.29 -17.75
N PRO A 401 19.43 -46.49 -18.03
CA PRO A 401 18.63 -46.73 -19.23
C PRO A 401 17.37 -45.85 -19.21
N GLY A 402 17.13 -45.12 -20.30
CA GLY A 402 15.97 -44.25 -20.46
C GLY A 402 16.16 -42.79 -20.01
N SER A 403 17.35 -42.36 -19.58
CA SER A 403 17.60 -40.94 -19.33
C SER A 403 17.67 -40.11 -20.62
N SER A 404 17.07 -38.92 -20.62
CA SER A 404 17.23 -37.94 -21.71
C SER A 404 18.68 -37.50 -21.83
N VAL A 405 19.14 -37.27 -23.06
CA VAL A 405 20.48 -36.74 -23.36
C VAL A 405 20.70 -35.37 -22.69
N GLU A 406 19.63 -34.61 -22.46
CA GLU A 406 19.68 -33.27 -21.85
C GLU A 406 19.77 -33.31 -20.33
N ASN A 407 19.26 -34.37 -19.70
CA ASN A 407 19.27 -34.56 -18.25
C ASN A 407 19.72 -36.01 -17.93
N PRO A 408 21.02 -36.31 -18.06
CA PRO A 408 21.54 -37.64 -17.79
C PRO A 408 21.39 -37.97 -16.30
N ILE A 409 20.63 -39.02 -16.01
CA ILE A 409 20.51 -39.54 -14.64
C ILE A 409 21.58 -40.63 -14.49
N TYR A 410 22.55 -40.37 -13.62
CA TYR A 410 23.64 -41.32 -13.34
C TYR A 410 23.24 -42.35 -12.27
N TYR A 411 23.90 -43.51 -12.29
CA TYR A 411 23.75 -44.50 -11.22
C TYR A 411 24.34 -43.99 -9.90
N GLY A 412 23.53 -44.06 -8.84
CA GLY A 412 23.91 -43.75 -7.47
C GLY A 412 24.21 -45.01 -6.67
N PRO A 413 24.76 -44.88 -5.44
CA PRO A 413 25.00 -46.01 -4.56
C PRO A 413 23.71 -46.78 -4.22
N SER A 414 22.56 -46.09 -4.16
CA SER A 414 21.24 -46.67 -3.89
C SER A 414 20.75 -47.67 -4.94
N ASP A 415 21.28 -47.60 -6.16
CA ASP A 415 20.88 -48.48 -7.25
C ASP A 415 21.63 -49.84 -7.19
N PHE A 416 22.71 -49.92 -6.40
CA PHE A 416 23.50 -51.13 -6.24
C PHE A 416 23.02 -51.93 -5.02
N PHE A 417 22.34 -53.04 -5.26
CA PHE A 417 21.95 -54.01 -4.25
C PHE A 417 21.99 -55.43 -4.82
N ILE A 418 22.03 -56.45 -3.96
CA ILE A 418 22.11 -57.85 -4.37
C ILE A 418 20.85 -58.21 -5.18
N GLY A 419 21.04 -58.74 -6.38
CA GLY A 419 19.98 -59.05 -7.35
C GLY A 419 19.60 -57.89 -8.29
N ALA A 420 20.18 -56.70 -8.12
CA ALA A 420 19.92 -55.57 -9.02
C ALA A 420 20.53 -55.82 -10.41
N VAL A 421 19.81 -55.39 -11.45
CA VAL A 421 20.25 -55.43 -12.84
C VAL A 421 20.76 -54.05 -13.25
N ILE A 422 22.06 -53.93 -13.50
CA ILE A 422 22.72 -52.70 -13.92
C ILE A 422 23.02 -52.79 -15.41
N GLU A 423 22.44 -51.88 -16.18
CA GLU A 423 22.73 -51.75 -17.60
C GLU A 423 23.89 -50.76 -17.82
N VAL A 424 24.95 -51.24 -18.48
CA VAL A 424 26.16 -50.47 -18.78
C VAL A 424 26.48 -50.63 -20.27
N PHE A 425 26.34 -49.55 -21.04
CA PHE A 425 26.63 -49.51 -22.49
C PHE A 425 25.97 -50.67 -23.29
N GLY A 426 24.73 -51.03 -22.95
CA GLY A 426 23.96 -52.09 -23.61
C GLY A 426 24.19 -53.50 -23.06
N HIS A 427 25.08 -53.68 -22.09
CA HIS A 427 25.29 -54.94 -21.37
C HIS A 427 24.59 -54.91 -20.01
N ARG A 428 23.87 -55.98 -19.67
CA ARG A 428 23.15 -56.12 -18.40
C ARG A 428 23.96 -56.97 -17.43
N PHE A 429 24.24 -56.43 -16.25
CA PHE A 429 24.96 -57.12 -15.19
C PHE A 429 24.06 -57.32 -13.99
N VAL A 430 24.02 -58.54 -13.46
CA VAL A 430 23.29 -58.87 -12.24
C VAL A 430 24.26 -58.89 -11.07
N ILE A 431 24.00 -58.10 -10.04
CA ILE A 431 24.81 -58.09 -8.82
C ILE A 431 24.50 -59.38 -8.04
N LEU A 432 25.53 -60.19 -7.80
CA LEU A 432 25.45 -61.44 -7.06
C LEU A 432 25.78 -61.25 -5.58
N ASP A 433 26.85 -60.49 -5.30
CA ASP A 433 27.42 -60.38 -3.97
C ASP A 433 28.05 -59.00 -3.72
N THR A 434 28.29 -58.68 -2.45
CA THR A 434 28.80 -57.39 -1.95
C THR A 434 29.97 -57.61 -0.99
N ASP A 435 30.95 -56.71 -1.01
CA ASP A 435 32.06 -56.72 -0.06
C ASP A 435 31.61 -56.25 1.35
N ASP A 436 32.31 -56.65 2.40
CA ASP A 436 31.97 -56.30 3.81
C ASP A 436 31.97 -54.79 4.05
N CYS A 437 32.85 -54.08 3.33
CA CYS A 437 32.90 -52.62 3.36
C CYS A 437 31.59 -51.99 2.85
N VAL A 438 30.93 -52.64 1.89
CA VAL A 438 29.64 -52.19 1.34
C VAL A 438 28.54 -52.41 2.37
N LEU A 439 28.52 -53.57 3.02
CA LEU A 439 27.55 -53.88 4.07
C LEU A 439 27.57 -52.83 5.19
N LYS A 440 28.76 -52.51 5.73
CA LYS A 440 28.93 -51.46 6.74
C LYS A 440 28.50 -50.08 6.25
N TYR A 441 28.76 -49.77 4.98
CA TYR A 441 28.34 -48.51 4.37
C TYR A 441 26.82 -48.42 4.22
N MET A 442 26.16 -49.52 3.83
CA MET A 442 24.71 -49.59 3.67
C MET A 442 23.98 -49.52 5.00
N GLU A 443 24.51 -50.16 6.05
CA GLU A 443 23.99 -50.02 7.42
C GLU A 443 24.09 -48.58 7.94
N SER A 444 25.26 -47.94 7.72
CA SER A 444 25.49 -46.56 8.15
C SER A 444 24.60 -45.55 7.39
N ASN A 445 24.19 -45.87 6.16
CA ASN A 445 23.40 -45.00 5.29
C ASN A 445 22.04 -45.62 4.93
N ALA A 446 21.44 -46.42 5.82
CA ALA A 446 20.23 -47.19 5.55
C ALA A 446 19.05 -46.35 5.01
N ALA A 447 18.97 -45.07 5.37
CA ALA A 447 17.94 -44.15 4.88
C ALA A 447 18.01 -43.84 3.37
N GLN A 448 19.16 -44.05 2.72
CA GLN A 448 19.36 -43.79 1.29
C GLN A 448 18.98 -44.99 0.40
N TYR A 449 18.71 -46.15 0.99
CA TYR A 449 18.46 -47.41 0.28
C TYR A 449 16.97 -47.78 0.32
N SER A 450 16.51 -48.49 -0.71
CA SER A 450 15.15 -49.04 -0.73
C SER A 450 15.01 -50.16 0.32
N PRO A 451 13.81 -50.40 0.87
CA PRO A 451 13.58 -51.50 1.79
C PRO A 451 13.90 -52.86 1.14
N GLU A 452 13.69 -53.00 -0.17
CA GLU A 452 14.04 -54.19 -0.95
C GLU A 452 15.56 -54.44 -0.99
N ALA A 453 16.36 -53.39 -1.12
CA ALA A 453 17.81 -53.48 -1.07
C ALA A 453 18.31 -53.97 0.30
N LEU A 454 17.74 -53.44 1.38
CA LEU A 454 18.09 -53.84 2.75
C LEU A 454 17.65 -55.28 3.05
N LEU A 455 16.46 -55.70 2.59
CA LEU A 455 15.97 -57.06 2.72
C LEU A 455 16.82 -58.07 1.94
N SER A 456 17.29 -57.71 0.74
CA SER A 456 18.16 -58.57 -0.08
C SER A 456 19.46 -58.89 0.65
N ILE A 457 20.03 -57.91 1.35
CA ILE A 457 21.23 -58.07 2.17
C ILE A 457 20.97 -58.93 3.40
N GLN A 458 19.90 -58.65 4.15
CA GLN A 458 19.55 -59.45 5.32
C GLN A 458 19.34 -60.93 4.96
N ASN A 459 18.76 -61.21 3.80
CA ASN A 459 18.60 -62.57 3.29
C ASN A 459 19.93 -63.20 2.88
N HIS A 460 20.87 -62.42 2.33
CA HIS A 460 22.20 -62.91 1.99
C HIS A 460 23.03 -63.25 3.25
N VAL A 461 23.05 -62.37 4.25
CA VAL A 461 23.71 -62.60 5.54
C VAL A 461 23.14 -63.85 6.23
N ARG A 462 21.80 -63.97 6.29
CA ARG A 462 21.13 -65.17 6.82
C ARG A 462 21.44 -66.45 6.04
N LYS A 463 21.70 -66.35 4.73
CA LYS A 463 22.02 -67.49 3.87
C LYS A 463 23.49 -67.93 4.02
N GLN A 464 24.40 -67.02 4.36
CA GLN A 464 25.78 -67.35 4.73
C GLN A 464 25.88 -67.92 6.16
N GLU A 465 25.03 -67.48 7.09
CA GLU A 465 24.95 -68.02 8.46
C GLU A 465 24.17 -69.34 8.58
N ALA A 466 23.45 -69.76 7.53
CA ALA A 466 22.90 -71.11 7.45
C ALA A 466 24.04 -72.10 7.17
N PRO A 467 24.21 -73.19 7.96
CA PRO A 467 25.22 -74.19 7.66
C PRO A 467 24.96 -74.76 6.27
N ALA A 468 25.98 -74.72 5.42
CA ALA A 468 25.90 -75.24 4.05
C ALA A 468 25.33 -76.67 4.04
N PRO A 469 24.44 -77.04 3.09
CA PRO A 469 24.03 -78.42 2.94
C PRO A 469 25.26 -79.26 2.57
N GLU A 470 25.51 -80.30 3.36
CA GLU A 470 26.65 -81.21 3.25
C GLU A 470 26.83 -81.72 1.81
N LEU A 471 27.92 -81.30 1.18
CA LEU A 471 28.50 -81.95 0.01
C LEU A 471 29.99 -82.15 0.28
N ASP A 472 30.26 -83.33 0.82
CA ASP A 472 31.46 -84.16 0.71
C ASP A 472 32.82 -83.50 0.33
N ASN A 473 33.75 -83.59 1.29
CA ASN A 473 35.20 -83.62 1.13
C ASN A 473 35.91 -82.44 0.43
N GLN A 474 36.49 -81.54 1.23
CA GLN A 474 37.91 -81.17 1.12
C GLN A 474 38.41 -80.40 2.35
N GLN A 475 39.58 -80.83 2.83
CA GLN A 475 40.32 -80.36 3.99
C GLN A 475 40.56 -78.84 3.99
N THR A 476 40.11 -78.15 5.03
CA THR A 476 40.63 -76.83 5.41
C THR A 476 42.01 -77.02 6.05
N VAL A 477 43.02 -76.47 5.39
CA VAL A 477 44.37 -76.27 5.93
C VAL A 477 44.26 -75.17 6.99
N GLU A 478 44.28 -75.57 8.26
CA GLU A 478 44.44 -74.65 9.39
C GLU A 478 45.89 -74.16 9.47
N ASP A 479 46.08 -72.90 9.86
CA ASP A 479 47.38 -72.24 9.98
C ASP A 479 48.29 -73.00 10.98
N PRO A 480 49.49 -73.47 10.59
CA PRO A 480 50.34 -74.34 11.42
C PRO A 480 50.79 -73.69 12.74
N GLY A 481 50.81 -72.35 12.83
CA GLY A 481 51.24 -71.63 14.02
C GLY A 481 50.26 -71.70 15.21
N VAL A 482 48.96 -71.89 14.96
CA VAL A 482 47.94 -71.98 16.03
C VAL A 482 47.95 -73.39 16.65
N GLN A 483 48.09 -74.43 15.83
CA GLN A 483 48.19 -75.81 16.31
C GLN A 483 49.48 -76.06 17.12
N GLU A 484 50.60 -75.44 16.74
CA GLU A 484 51.85 -75.52 17.51
C GLU A 484 51.74 -74.83 18.89
N LEU A 485 51.12 -73.65 18.95
CA LEU A 485 50.90 -72.92 20.21
C LEU A 485 50.00 -73.72 21.16
N GLU A 486 48.94 -74.33 20.62
CA GLU A 486 47.97 -75.09 21.42
C GLU A 486 48.58 -76.39 21.95
N ALA A 487 49.40 -77.09 21.15
CA ALA A 487 50.16 -78.26 21.59
C ALA A 487 51.22 -77.92 22.68
N LEU A 488 51.83 -76.73 22.61
CA LEU A 488 52.80 -76.25 23.60
C LEU A 488 52.13 -75.92 24.94
N ILE A 489 50.97 -75.26 24.91
CA ILE A 489 50.15 -74.99 26.10
C ILE A 489 49.76 -76.30 26.80
N ASP A 490 49.33 -77.29 26.01
CA ASP A 490 48.86 -78.59 26.50
C ASP A 490 49.98 -79.47 27.10
N THR A 491 51.22 -79.29 26.63
CA THR A 491 52.41 -79.94 27.19
C THR A 491 52.86 -79.27 28.48
N ILE A 492 52.83 -77.94 28.58
CA ILE A 492 53.17 -77.19 29.80
C ILE A 492 52.16 -77.51 30.92
N GLN A 493 50.86 -77.55 30.62
CA GLN A 493 49.82 -77.93 31.58
C GLN A 493 49.97 -79.38 32.10
N ARG A 494 50.43 -80.31 31.24
CA ARG A 494 50.69 -81.70 31.64
C ARG A 494 51.93 -81.85 32.54
N GLN A 495 52.95 -81.01 32.35
CA GLN A 495 54.18 -81.02 33.15
C GLN A 495 54.06 -80.24 34.46
N GLY A 496 53.23 -79.19 34.51
CA GLY A 496 53.09 -78.27 35.65
C GLY A 496 52.13 -78.70 36.77
N LYS A 497 52.24 -79.94 37.27
CA LYS A 497 51.30 -80.43 38.30
C LYS A 497 51.50 -79.89 39.72
N ASP A 498 52.63 -79.28 40.07
CA ASP A 498 52.92 -78.87 41.47
C ASP A 498 53.47 -77.44 41.63
N HIS A 499 52.71 -76.40 41.27
CA HIS A 499 53.04 -75.00 41.63
C HIS A 499 51.88 -74.33 42.39
N PRO A 500 52.11 -73.79 43.61
CA PRO A 500 51.04 -73.43 44.57
C PRO A 500 50.42 -72.04 44.40
N CYS A 501 50.54 -71.39 43.23
CA CYS A 501 50.08 -70.00 43.07
C CYS A 501 49.28 -69.76 41.77
N LYS A 502 48.26 -70.57 41.51
CA LYS A 502 47.51 -70.59 40.25
C LYS A 502 46.50 -69.44 40.08
N ASP A 503 45.89 -68.93 41.15
CA ASP A 503 44.82 -67.93 41.04
C ASP A 503 45.26 -66.46 41.16
N ASN A 504 46.51 -66.21 41.56
CA ASN A 504 47.01 -64.85 41.84
C ASN A 504 47.71 -64.19 40.65
N ILE A 505 48.15 -64.97 39.65
CA ILE A 505 48.91 -64.45 38.50
C ILE A 505 48.01 -63.62 37.57
N HIS A 506 46.83 -64.12 37.22
CA HIS A 506 45.87 -63.41 36.36
C HIS A 506 45.44 -62.06 36.98
N LYS A 507 45.18 -62.04 38.30
CA LYS A 507 44.82 -60.81 39.02
C LYS A 507 45.96 -59.80 39.04
N MET A 508 47.21 -60.25 39.14
CA MET A 508 48.36 -59.35 39.12
C MET A 508 48.55 -58.71 37.74
N PHE A 509 48.40 -59.47 36.66
CA PHE A 509 48.44 -58.90 35.30
C PHE A 509 47.31 -57.88 35.06
N GLN A 510 46.10 -58.14 35.56
CA GLN A 510 44.99 -57.18 35.52
C GLN A 510 45.22 -55.89 36.32
N ILE A 511 46.00 -55.93 37.41
CA ILE A 511 46.35 -54.73 38.17
C ILE A 511 47.25 -53.79 37.35
N TYR A 512 48.15 -54.36 36.55
CA TYR A 512 49.08 -53.61 35.70
C TYR A 512 48.47 -53.21 34.35
N ASP A 513 47.52 -53.99 33.82
CA ASP A 513 46.76 -53.72 32.59
C ASP A 513 45.49 -52.89 32.89
N LYS A 514 45.67 -51.60 33.21
CA LYS A 514 44.56 -50.68 33.55
C LYS A 514 43.52 -50.50 32.44
N GLU A 515 43.88 -50.76 31.19
CA GLU A 515 43.02 -50.60 30.01
C GLU A 515 42.37 -51.92 29.56
N ALA A 516 42.62 -53.04 30.25
CA ALA A 516 42.15 -54.38 29.88
C ALA A 516 42.50 -54.76 28.43
N SER A 517 43.69 -54.34 27.98
CA SER A 517 44.18 -54.49 26.61
C SER A 517 44.69 -55.89 26.29
N GLY A 518 44.90 -56.74 27.31
CA GLY A 518 45.45 -58.09 27.17
C GLY A 518 46.97 -58.12 26.93
N HIS A 519 47.63 -56.96 26.92
CA HIS A 519 49.06 -56.84 26.64
C HIS A 519 49.79 -56.11 27.77
N VAL A 520 50.99 -56.57 28.11
CA VAL A 520 51.83 -55.98 29.16
C VAL A 520 53.26 -55.76 28.64
N ASP A 521 53.91 -54.69 29.09
CA ASP A 521 55.27 -54.38 28.67
C ASP A 521 56.24 -55.46 29.15
N ARG A 522 57.28 -55.74 28.34
CA ARG A 522 58.25 -56.81 28.60
C ARG A 522 58.90 -56.73 29.98
N GLU A 523 59.30 -55.54 30.42
CA GLU A 523 59.92 -55.34 31.74
C GLU A 523 58.96 -55.64 32.90
N THR A 524 57.69 -55.25 32.75
CA THR A 524 56.65 -55.53 33.75
C THR A 524 56.28 -57.00 33.79
N PHE A 525 56.27 -57.67 32.64
CA PHE A 525 56.02 -59.10 32.54
C PHE A 525 57.08 -59.91 33.30
N PHE A 526 58.38 -59.66 33.06
CA PHE A 526 59.45 -60.36 33.78
C PHE A 526 59.46 -60.05 35.28
N LYS A 527 59.18 -58.80 35.70
CA LYS A 527 59.02 -58.46 37.14
C LYS A 527 57.92 -59.27 37.82
N ILE A 528 56.79 -59.49 37.13
CA ILE A 528 55.70 -60.32 37.65
C ILE A 528 56.14 -61.78 37.74
N CYS A 529 56.78 -62.32 36.70
CA CYS A 529 57.28 -63.69 36.71
C CYS A 529 58.32 -63.95 37.82
N ASP A 530 59.23 -63.00 38.07
CA ASP A 530 60.22 -63.08 39.15
C ASP A 530 59.55 -63.08 40.53
N SER A 531 58.49 -62.27 40.71
CA SER A 531 57.75 -62.18 41.97
C SER A 531 57.00 -63.48 42.34
N PHE A 532 56.64 -64.29 41.34
CA PHE A 532 55.94 -65.57 41.53
C PHE A 532 56.87 -66.79 41.41
N HIS A 533 58.19 -66.59 41.27
CA HIS A 533 59.18 -67.65 41.10
C HIS A 533 58.84 -68.63 39.97
N LEU A 534 58.32 -68.12 38.85
CA LEU A 534 58.05 -68.96 37.68
C LEU A 534 59.40 -69.38 37.04
N PRO A 535 59.52 -70.61 36.52
CA PRO A 535 60.75 -71.08 35.85
C PRO A 535 60.85 -70.46 34.45
N VAL A 536 61.12 -69.16 34.39
CA VAL A 536 61.30 -68.39 33.15
C VAL A 536 62.51 -68.88 32.34
N ASP A 537 63.43 -69.61 33.00
CA ASP A 537 64.60 -70.20 32.36
C ASP A 537 64.36 -71.54 31.64
N ASP A 538 63.18 -72.15 31.83
CA ASP A 538 62.80 -73.38 31.15
C ASP A 538 62.63 -73.14 29.63
N SER A 539 63.21 -74.04 28.85
CA SER A 539 63.17 -74.04 27.38
C SER A 539 61.75 -73.95 26.82
N LEU A 540 60.77 -74.61 27.45
CA LEU A 540 59.37 -74.60 26.99
C LEU A 540 58.67 -73.28 27.29
N VAL A 541 58.97 -72.67 28.43
CA VAL A 541 58.39 -71.37 28.84
C VAL A 541 59.01 -70.23 28.04
N LYS A 542 60.30 -70.30 27.69
CA LYS A 542 60.96 -69.36 26.77
C LYS A 542 60.32 -69.40 25.38
N GLU A 543 60.00 -70.59 24.89
CA GLU A 543 59.34 -70.75 23.60
C GLU A 543 57.89 -70.24 23.62
N LEU A 544 57.16 -70.46 24.72
CA LEU A 544 55.83 -69.88 24.92
C LEU A 544 55.89 -68.34 24.93
N ILE A 545 56.85 -67.73 25.65
CA ILE A 545 57.03 -66.27 25.68
C ILE A 545 57.35 -65.73 24.28
N ARG A 546 58.17 -66.44 23.50
CA ARG A 546 58.49 -66.09 22.10
C ARG A 546 57.24 -66.10 21.21
N MET A 547 56.36 -67.09 21.39
CA MET A 547 55.12 -67.18 20.60
C MET A 547 54.06 -66.17 21.05
N CYS A 548 54.07 -65.74 22.31
CA CYS A 548 53.16 -64.71 22.86
C CYS A 548 53.66 -63.27 22.68
N SER A 549 54.89 -63.05 22.18
CA SER A 549 55.40 -61.71 21.92
C SER A 549 54.94 -61.19 20.55
N HIS A 550 54.24 -60.05 20.53
CA HIS A 550 53.87 -59.32 19.31
C HIS A 550 54.68 -58.01 19.24
N GLY A 551 55.84 -58.06 18.58
CA GLY A 551 56.78 -56.92 18.49
C GLY A 551 57.78 -56.85 19.64
N GLU A 552 58.66 -55.84 19.64
CA GLU A 552 59.83 -55.81 20.53
C GLU A 552 59.50 -55.53 22.02
N ASP A 553 58.37 -54.87 22.32
CA ASP A 553 58.12 -54.32 23.66
C ASP A 553 56.86 -54.83 24.38
N LYS A 554 55.94 -55.56 23.70
CA LYS A 554 54.65 -55.99 24.29
C LYS A 554 54.44 -57.51 24.23
N ILE A 555 53.93 -58.06 25.31
CA ILE A 555 53.63 -59.50 25.46
C ILE A 555 52.13 -59.68 25.71
N ASP A 556 51.49 -60.56 24.93
CA ASP A 556 50.13 -61.04 25.20
C ASP A 556 50.16 -62.03 26.37
N TYR A 557 49.60 -61.61 27.52
CA TYR A 557 49.61 -62.44 28.72
C TYR A 557 48.42 -63.40 28.76
N TYR A 558 47.42 -63.30 27.88
CA TYR A 558 46.22 -64.14 27.94
C TYR A 558 46.56 -65.59 27.61
N ASN A 559 47.30 -65.81 26.52
CA ASN A 559 47.79 -67.13 26.12
C ASN A 559 48.83 -67.68 27.10
N PHE A 560 49.66 -66.80 27.68
CA PHE A 560 50.62 -67.19 28.72
C PHE A 560 49.90 -67.65 30.00
N VAL A 561 48.91 -66.90 30.49
CA VAL A 561 48.13 -67.27 31.67
C VAL A 561 47.32 -68.54 31.41
N ARG A 562 46.83 -68.77 30.19
CA ARG A 562 46.16 -70.02 29.78
C ARG A 562 47.07 -71.25 29.93
N ALA A 563 48.38 -71.13 29.70
CA ALA A 563 49.32 -72.24 29.92
C ALA A 563 49.50 -72.64 31.39
N PHE A 564 49.24 -71.71 32.33
CA PHE A 564 49.41 -71.94 33.77
C PHE A 564 48.08 -72.01 34.54
N SER A 565 46.95 -71.68 33.89
CA SER A 565 45.60 -71.80 34.41
C SER A 565 44.98 -73.06 33.84
N ASN A 566 44.67 -74.03 34.71
CA ASN A 566 44.01 -75.27 34.35
C ASN A 566 42.67 -75.36 35.07
#